data_AF-K0UU58-F1
#
_entry.id   AF-K0UU58-F1
#
_cell.length_a   1.000
_cell.length_b   1.000
_cell.length_c   1.000
_cell.angle_alpha   90.00
_cell.angle_beta   90.00
_cell.angle_gamma   90.00
#
_symmetry.space_group_name_H-M   'P 1'
#
loop_
_entity.id
_entity.type
_entity.pdbx_description
1 polymer ?
#
loop_
_entity_poly.entity_id
_entity_poly.type
_entity_poly.pdbx_seq_one_letter_code
_entity_poly.pdbx_strand_id
1 'polypeptide(L)'
;MTSTPNRFAPGTFAPDPHPAKVPAMLAAQFGLELKLLLRNGEQLLLTMFIPITLLVGMTLLPLGSFGDDRAGTFTPAIMALALISTAFTGQAIAVAFDRRYGALKRL
;
A
#
# COMPACT_ATOMS: atom_id res chain seq x y z
N MET A 1 -22.50 56.79 -14.25
CA MET A 1 -22.01 55.47 -13.79
C MET A 1 -21.77 54.61 -15.02
N THR A 2 -20.54 54.49 -15.49
CA THR A 2 -20.17 53.69 -16.66
C THR A 2 -19.91 52.25 -16.21
N SER A 3 -20.78 51.32 -16.64
CA SER A 3 -20.61 49.88 -16.40
C SER A 3 -19.53 49.34 -17.34
N THR A 4 -18.36 48.99 -16.79
CA THR A 4 -17.31 48.29 -17.54
C THR A 4 -17.73 46.83 -17.72
N PRO A 5 -17.85 46.31 -18.96
CA PRO A 5 -18.25 44.93 -19.19
C PRO A 5 -17.20 43.97 -18.61
N ASN A 6 -17.66 42.94 -17.90
CA ASN A 6 -16.79 41.93 -17.30
C ASN A 6 -16.05 41.17 -18.43
N ARG A 7 -14.71 41.09 -18.31
CA ARG A 7 -13.84 40.43 -19.29
C ARG A 7 -14.12 38.93 -19.43
N PHE A 8 -14.64 38.30 -18.39
CA PHE A 8 -14.92 36.87 -18.38
C PHE A 8 -16.42 36.62 -18.46
N ALA A 9 -16.80 35.61 -19.24
CA ALA A 9 -18.18 35.15 -19.31
C ALA A 9 -18.63 34.66 -17.93
N PRO A 10 -19.91 34.86 -17.55
CA PRO A 10 -20.47 34.26 -16.35
C PRO A 10 -20.20 32.74 -16.35
N GLY A 11 -19.56 32.24 -15.29
CA GLY A 11 -19.23 30.81 -15.16
C GLY A 11 -17.81 30.39 -15.56
N THR A 12 -16.95 31.28 -16.06
CA THR A 12 -15.54 30.93 -16.39
C THR A 12 -14.74 30.37 -15.21
N PHE A 13 -15.07 30.79 -13.98
CA PHE A 13 -14.45 30.29 -12.75
C PHE A 13 -15.42 29.45 -11.92
N ALA A 14 -16.50 28.94 -12.53
CA ALA A 14 -17.38 28.00 -11.85
C ALA A 14 -16.59 26.69 -11.62
N PRO A 15 -16.38 26.28 -10.35
CA PRO A 15 -15.74 25.02 -10.08
C PRO A 15 -16.63 23.89 -10.58
N ASP A 16 -16.02 22.89 -11.20
CA ASP A 16 -16.69 21.70 -11.70
C ASP A 16 -16.22 20.46 -10.93
N PRO A 17 -16.58 20.34 -9.64
CA PRO A 17 -16.07 19.30 -8.77
C PRO A 17 -16.70 17.95 -9.13
N HIS A 18 -16.00 17.20 -9.97
CA HIS A 18 -16.38 15.84 -10.30
C HIS A 18 -15.53 14.82 -9.53
N PRO A 19 -16.13 13.75 -8.98
CA PRO A 19 -15.37 12.66 -8.39
C PRO A 19 -14.43 12.06 -9.45
N ALA A 20 -13.16 11.86 -9.07
CA ALA A 20 -12.27 11.06 -9.89
C ALA A 20 -12.82 9.63 -10.03
N LYS A 21 -12.59 9.01 -11.19
CA LYS A 21 -12.98 7.60 -11.40
C LYS A 21 -12.25 6.73 -10.37
N VAL A 22 -12.94 5.73 -9.82
CA VAL A 22 -12.39 4.79 -8.80
C VAL A 22 -10.99 4.25 -9.17
N PRO A 23 -10.71 3.82 -10.42
CA PRO A 23 -9.37 3.34 -10.78
C PRO A 23 -8.28 4.41 -10.65
N ALA A 24 -8.58 5.68 -10.93
CA ALA A 24 -7.63 6.78 -10.81
C ALA A 24 -7.31 7.07 -9.33
N MET A 25 -8.31 6.96 -8.45
CA MET A 25 -8.11 7.09 -7.01
C MET A 25 -7.23 5.97 -6.46
N LEU A 26 -7.53 4.72 -6.83
CA LEU A 26 -6.74 3.55 -6.40
C LEU A 26 -5.30 3.63 -6.90
N ALA A 27 -5.08 3.96 -8.17
CA ALA A 27 -3.74 4.09 -8.72
C ALA A 27 -2.92 5.19 -8.01
N ALA A 28 -3.55 6.32 -7.69
CA ALA A 28 -2.89 7.39 -6.93
C ALA A 28 -2.52 6.94 -5.50
N GLN A 29 -3.43 6.23 -4.82
CA GLN A 29 -3.18 5.70 -3.48
C GLN A 29 -2.05 4.66 -3.48
N PHE A 30 -2.12 3.67 -4.37
CA PHE A 30 -1.08 2.66 -4.51
C PHE A 30 0.27 3.27 -4.86
N GLY A 31 0.30 4.27 -5.75
CA GLY A 31 1.53 4.96 -6.11
C GLY A 31 2.18 5.69 -4.93
N LEU A 32 1.37 6.34 -4.09
CA LEU A 32 1.85 7.00 -2.88
C LEU A 32 2.42 6.00 -1.88
N GLU A 33 1.65 4.96 -1.56
CA GLU A 33 2.07 3.92 -0.60
C GLU A 33 3.32 3.19 -1.06
N LEU A 34 3.39 2.81 -2.33
CA LEU A 34 4.56 2.17 -2.92
C LEU A 34 5.79 3.07 -2.80
N LYS A 35 5.65 4.37 -3.11
CA LYS A 35 6.77 5.32 -3.02
C LYS A 35 7.24 5.52 -1.58
N LEU A 36 6.33 5.54 -0.60
CA LEU A 36 6.67 5.64 0.82
C LEU A 36 7.36 4.37 1.33
N LEU A 37 6.88 3.20 0.90
CA LEU A 37 7.47 1.90 1.23
C LEU A 37 8.87 1.77 0.63
N LEU A 38 9.07 2.16 -0.64
CA LEU A 38 10.37 2.17 -1.31
C LEU A 38 11.35 3.20 -0.70
N ARG A 39 10.87 4.31 -0.15
CA ARG A 39 11.70 5.29 0.55
C ARG A 39 12.26 4.75 1.87
N ASN A 40 11.53 3.85 2.54
CA ASN A 40 11.96 3.18 3.77
C ASN A 40 12.61 1.83 3.45
N GLY A 41 13.62 1.85 2.57
CA GLY A 41 14.26 0.65 2.03
C GLY A 41 14.87 -0.27 3.11
N GLU A 42 15.40 0.28 4.19
CA GLU A 42 15.94 -0.51 5.31
C GLU A 42 14.84 -1.35 5.99
N GLN A 43 13.69 -0.74 6.28
CA GLN A 43 12.55 -1.44 6.85
C GLN A 43 11.98 -2.45 5.85
N LEU A 44 11.92 -2.10 4.56
CA LEU A 44 11.52 -3.02 3.51
C LEU A 44 12.43 -4.25 3.46
N LEU A 45 13.75 -4.04 3.49
CA LEU A 45 14.74 -5.10 3.51
C LEU A 45 14.56 -6.00 4.72
N LEU A 46 14.46 -5.45 5.94
CA LEU A 46 14.21 -6.22 7.16
C LEU A 46 12.92 -7.04 7.09
N THR A 47 11.86 -6.46 6.56
CA THR A 47 10.54 -7.11 6.49
C THR A 47 10.52 -8.22 5.43
N MET A 48 11.25 -8.05 4.31
CA MET A 48 11.38 -9.08 3.27
C MET A 48 12.47 -10.12 3.59
N PHE A 49 13.44 -9.79 4.44
CA PHE A 49 14.55 -10.68 4.77
C PHE A 49 14.07 -11.99 5.40
N ILE A 50 13.14 -11.91 6.36
CA ILE A 50 12.59 -13.09 7.05
C ILE A 50 11.89 -14.06 6.08
N PRO A 51 10.88 -13.64 5.28
CA PRO A 51 10.19 -14.55 4.37
C PRO A 51 11.10 -15.08 3.26
N ILE A 52 12.03 -14.28 2.73
CA ILE A 52 13.00 -14.75 1.72
C ILE A 52 13.95 -15.79 2.31
N THR A 53 14.52 -15.52 3.49
CA THR A 53 15.44 -16.46 4.16
C THR A 53 14.73 -17.74 4.55
N LEU A 54 13.47 -17.66 5.01
CA LEU A 54 12.65 -18.83 5.29
C LEU A 54 12.36 -19.63 4.01
N LEU A 55 12.01 -18.96 2.91
CA LEU A 55 11.75 -19.61 1.63
C LEU A 55 12.99 -20.34 1.11
N VAL A 56 14.12 -19.65 1.03
CA VAL A 56 15.40 -20.23 0.62
C VAL A 56 15.81 -21.36 1.57
N GLY A 57 15.67 -21.16 2.87
CA GLY A 57 15.95 -22.13 3.91
C GLY A 57 15.15 -23.43 3.73
N MET A 58 13.83 -23.32 3.58
CA MET A 58 12.94 -24.48 3.47
C MET A 58 13.01 -25.17 2.10
N THR A 59 13.38 -24.45 1.04
CA THR A 59 13.46 -25.00 -0.32
C THR A 59 14.82 -25.62 -0.65
N LEU A 60 15.92 -25.02 -0.21
CA LEU A 60 17.28 -25.43 -0.60
C LEU A 60 18.04 -26.23 0.48
N LEU A 61 17.79 -26.02 1.78
CA LEU A 61 18.51 -26.78 2.80
C LEU A 61 17.88 -28.17 2.97
N PRO A 62 18.69 -29.22 3.19
CA PRO A 62 18.22 -30.58 3.46
C PRO A 62 17.67 -30.72 4.89
N LEU A 63 16.85 -29.77 5.35
CA LEU A 63 16.11 -29.85 6.60
C LEU A 63 14.95 -30.82 6.36
N GLY A 64 14.91 -31.95 7.08
CA GLY A 64 13.81 -32.94 7.02
C GLY A 64 13.63 -33.69 5.68
N SER A 65 12.71 -34.66 5.66
CA SER A 65 12.32 -35.43 4.47
C SER A 65 11.00 -34.90 3.89
N PHE A 66 11.04 -33.74 3.23
CA PHE A 66 9.85 -33.07 2.68
C PHE A 66 9.50 -33.48 1.24
N GLY A 67 9.84 -34.70 0.83
CA GLY A 67 9.63 -35.20 -0.54
C GLY A 67 10.52 -34.52 -1.59
N ASP A 68 10.28 -34.89 -2.85
CA ASP A 68 11.09 -34.44 -4.00
C ASP A 68 10.77 -33.00 -4.43
N ASP A 69 9.53 -32.52 -4.20
CA ASP A 69 9.10 -31.14 -4.54
C ASP A 69 8.91 -30.25 -3.30
N ARG A 70 10.04 -29.82 -2.74
CA ARG A 70 10.06 -28.88 -1.60
C ARG A 70 9.60 -27.48 -2.01
N ALA A 71 9.91 -27.06 -3.23
CA ALA A 71 9.56 -25.74 -3.74
C ALA A 71 8.04 -25.58 -3.87
N GLY A 72 7.35 -26.54 -4.48
CA GLY A 72 5.89 -26.55 -4.58
C GLY A 72 5.20 -26.63 -3.22
N THR A 73 5.83 -27.28 -2.23
CA THR A 73 5.28 -27.41 -0.87
C THR A 73 5.39 -26.11 -0.06
N PHE A 74 6.57 -25.48 -0.03
CA PHE A 74 6.84 -24.36 0.89
C PHE A 74 6.54 -22.98 0.29
N THR A 75 6.62 -22.82 -1.03
CA THR A 75 6.40 -21.52 -1.67
C THR A 75 5.02 -20.93 -1.37
N PRO A 76 3.89 -21.65 -1.52
CA PRO A 76 2.57 -21.09 -1.25
C PRO A 76 2.38 -20.71 0.22
N ALA A 77 2.87 -21.55 1.14
CA ALA A 77 2.76 -21.32 2.58
C ALA A 77 3.55 -20.09 3.03
N ILE A 78 4.78 -19.95 2.54
CA ILE A 78 5.65 -18.81 2.89
C ILE A 78 5.17 -17.53 2.22
N MET A 79 4.62 -17.62 1.00
CA MET A 79 3.96 -16.49 0.35
C MET A 79 2.74 -16.01 1.15
N ALA A 80 1.89 -16.93 1.61
CA ALA A 80 0.74 -16.61 2.44
C ALA A 80 1.17 -15.94 3.76
N LEU A 81 2.20 -16.46 4.43
CA LEU A 81 2.77 -15.87 5.64
C LEU A 81 3.26 -14.43 5.38
N ALA A 82 4.02 -14.21 4.31
CA ALA A 82 4.54 -12.91 3.94
C ALA A 82 3.42 -11.89 3.67
N LEU A 83 2.38 -12.30 2.94
CA LEU A 83 1.21 -11.47 2.63
C LEU A 83 0.44 -11.08 3.89
N ILE A 84 0.15 -12.04 4.77
CA ILE A 84 -0.56 -11.79 6.02
C ILE A 84 0.26 -10.85 6.92
N SER A 85 1.55 -11.12 7.11
CA SER A 85 2.43 -10.27 7.92
C SER A 85 2.48 -8.82 7.41
N THR A 86 2.58 -8.64 6.09
CA THR A 86 2.59 -7.32 5.45
C THR A 86 1.25 -6.61 5.61
N ALA A 87 0.13 -7.32 5.40
CA ALA A 87 -1.22 -6.76 5.53
C ALA A 87 -1.50 -6.28 6.97
N PHE A 88 -1.14 -7.08 7.98
CA PHE A 88 -1.28 -6.68 9.38
C PHE A 88 -0.39 -5.49 9.74
N THR A 89 0.84 -5.43 9.21
CA THR A 89 1.73 -4.29 9.42
C THR A 89 1.17 -3.02 8.78
N GLY A 90 0.69 -3.09 7.54
CA GLY A 90 0.06 -1.96 6.83
C GLY A 90 -1.20 -1.47 7.53
N GLN A 91 -2.06 -2.39 7.98
CA GLN A 91 -3.28 -2.05 8.73
C GLN A 91 -2.95 -1.41 10.08
N ALA A 92 -1.96 -1.92 10.83
CA ALA A 92 -1.54 -1.32 12.10
C ALA A 92 -1.05 0.12 11.91
N ILE A 93 -0.33 0.40 10.83
CA ILE A 93 0.12 1.76 10.48
C ILE A 93 -1.07 2.67 10.15
N ALA A 94 -2.02 2.20 9.33
CA ALA A 94 -3.22 2.95 8.96
C ALA A 94 -4.05 3.32 10.21
N VAL A 95 -4.31 2.34 11.08
CA VAL A 95 -5.03 2.55 12.35
C VAL A 95 -4.29 3.51 13.27
N ALA A 96 -2.95 3.44 13.33
CA ALA A 96 -2.16 4.37 14.13
C ALA A 96 -2.29 5.83 13.61
N PHE A 97 -2.37 6.02 12.30
CA PHE A 97 -2.65 7.33 11.71
C PHE A 97 -4.06 7.81 12.06
N ASP A 98 -5.08 6.97 11.91
CA ASP A 98 -6.46 7.32 12.26
C ASP A 98 -6.60 7.76 13.72
N ARG A 99 -5.89 7.07 14.63
CA ARG A 99 -5.78 7.45 16.04
C ARG A 99 -5.06 8.79 16.23
N ARG A 100 -3.93 9.03 15.54
CA ARG A 100 -3.11 10.24 15.68
C ARG A 100 -3.79 11.49 15.12
N TYR A 101 -4.52 11.37 14.02
CA TYR A 101 -5.26 12.48 13.40
C TYR A 101 -6.62 12.74 14.07
N GLY A 102 -7.01 11.92 15.05
CA GLY A 102 -8.24 12.13 15.82
C GLY A 102 -9.50 11.97 14.97
N ALA A 103 -9.48 11.13 13.93
CA ALA A 103 -10.66 10.84 13.11
C ALA A 103 -11.84 10.34 13.96
N LEU A 104 -11.54 9.66 15.07
CA LEU A 104 -12.50 9.22 16.10
C LEU A 104 -13.07 10.34 17.01
N LYS A 105 -12.56 11.58 16.93
CA LYS A 105 -13.10 12.74 17.68
C LYS A 105 -14.08 13.58 16.86
N ARG A 106 -14.29 13.26 15.58
CA ARG A 106 -15.19 14.00 14.67
C ARG A 106 -16.52 13.28 14.39
N LEU A 107 -16.78 12.17 15.07
CA LEU A 107 -18.09 11.51 15.19
C LEU A 107 -18.55 11.61 16.65
#